data_AF-A0A1S2P3R5-F1
#
_entry.id   AF-A0A1S2P3R5-F1
#
_cell.length_a   1.000
_cell.length_b   1.000
_cell.length_c   1.000
_cell.angle_alpha   90.00
_cell.angle_beta   90.00
_cell.angle_gamma   90.00
#
_symmetry.space_group_name_H-M   'P 1'
#
loop_
_entity.id
_entity.type
_entity.pdbx_description
1 polymer ?
#
loop_
_entity_poly.entity_id
_entity_poly.type
_entity_poly.pdbx_seq_one_letter_code
_entity_poly.pdbx_strand_id
1 'polypeptide(L)'
;MKILISADMEGATGVTWPADVLPGTPQWERCRSMFTSDVNAAVLGFFDGGADEVLINEAHWTMRNLLLEQLDERAQMLTGRHKSLSMVEGVQHGDVDGIAFVGYHAGAGMEGVLAHTFLANSLTGVWVNDVRASEGLLNAHVVAEYGVPVILVTGDDVACEDALGYAPEALKVAVKDHVSRYAAVCRTPARTAADIRAAAKEAASLAVRHEPVDGGPFTVALEFDAEHLAMASTVVPGVDRIGERKVAYTSATMYEGIRTFKAVTTIASNAVEEQYG
;
A
#
# COMPACT_ATOMS: atom_id res chain seq x y z
N MET A 1 18.85 -3.57 -13.35
CA MET A 1 17.89 -2.79 -12.57
C MET A 1 16.59 -3.58 -12.44
N LYS A 2 16.27 -4.02 -11.23
CA LYS A 2 15.02 -4.71 -10.90
C LYS A 2 14.10 -3.78 -10.12
N ILE A 3 12.89 -3.57 -10.65
CA ILE A 3 11.85 -2.77 -10.02
C ILE A 3 10.80 -3.68 -9.40
N LEU A 4 10.43 -3.41 -8.15
CA LEU A 4 9.27 -3.99 -7.50
C LEU A 4 8.09 -3.02 -7.62
N ILE A 5 6.91 -3.50 -7.99
CA ILE A 5 5.66 -2.72 -7.91
C ILE A 5 4.83 -3.32 -6.79
N SER A 6 4.52 -2.55 -5.75
CA SER A 6 3.42 -2.84 -4.84
C SER A 6 2.15 -2.24 -5.42
N ALA A 7 1.18 -3.09 -5.76
CA ALA A 7 -0.04 -2.68 -6.46
C ALA A 7 -1.26 -2.78 -5.54
N ASP A 8 -1.85 -1.64 -5.21
CA ASP A 8 -3.07 -1.50 -4.41
C ASP A 8 -4.20 -0.84 -5.21
N MET A 9 -5.46 -1.03 -4.80
CA MET A 9 -6.61 -0.81 -5.70
C MET A 9 -7.40 0.46 -5.43
N GLU A 10 -7.47 0.92 -4.18
CA GLU A 10 -8.28 2.06 -3.74
C GLU A 10 -7.87 3.36 -4.43
N GLY A 11 -6.57 3.55 -4.65
CA GLY A 11 -6.00 4.72 -5.33
C GLY A 11 -6.05 4.65 -6.85
N ALA A 12 -6.45 3.52 -7.44
CA ALA A 12 -6.47 3.34 -8.88
C ALA A 12 -7.46 4.28 -9.59
N THR A 13 -7.23 4.47 -10.89
CA THR A 13 -8.06 5.28 -11.78
C THR A 13 -9.53 4.86 -11.72
N GLY A 14 -10.42 5.82 -11.45
CA GLY A 14 -11.87 5.62 -11.50
C GLY A 14 -12.48 4.88 -10.30
N VAL A 15 -11.68 4.44 -9.32
CA VAL A 15 -12.15 3.81 -8.08
C VAL A 15 -12.58 4.88 -7.08
N THR A 16 -13.80 4.78 -6.52
CA THR A 16 -14.27 5.72 -5.49
C THR A 16 -15.14 5.08 -4.43
N TRP A 17 -15.52 3.82 -4.58
CA TRP A 17 -16.55 3.18 -3.75
C TRP A 17 -16.15 1.75 -3.35
N PRO A 18 -16.49 1.23 -2.16
CA PRO A 18 -16.06 -0.12 -1.77
C PRO A 18 -16.46 -1.24 -2.74
N ALA A 19 -17.60 -1.15 -3.42
CA ALA A 19 -17.96 -2.16 -4.42
C ALA A 19 -17.00 -2.19 -5.62
N ASP A 20 -16.26 -1.10 -5.89
CA ASP A 20 -15.24 -1.04 -6.94
C ASP A 20 -14.00 -1.89 -6.60
N VAL A 21 -13.75 -2.19 -5.32
CA VAL A 21 -12.53 -2.87 -4.86
C VAL A 21 -12.81 -4.25 -4.23
N LEU A 22 -14.03 -4.48 -3.74
CA LEU A 22 -14.42 -5.76 -3.14
C LEU A 22 -14.73 -6.83 -4.20
N PRO A 23 -14.07 -8.01 -4.16
CA PRO A 23 -14.29 -9.06 -5.14
C PRO A 23 -15.75 -9.53 -5.25
N GLY A 24 -16.13 -9.91 -6.48
CA GLY A 24 -17.41 -10.57 -6.75
C GLY A 24 -18.55 -9.66 -7.18
N THR A 25 -18.30 -8.36 -7.38
CA THR A 25 -19.30 -7.41 -7.90
C THR A 25 -19.03 -7.03 -9.37
N PRO A 26 -20.04 -6.59 -10.13
CA PRO A 26 -19.83 -6.00 -11.46
C PRO A 26 -18.95 -4.75 -11.45
N GLN A 27 -19.01 -3.97 -10.37
CA GLN A 27 -18.19 -2.77 -10.17
C GLN A 27 -16.71 -3.14 -10.05
N TRP A 28 -16.40 -4.15 -9.24
CA TRP A 28 -15.06 -4.69 -9.09
C TRP A 28 -14.53 -5.21 -10.42
N GLU A 29 -15.31 -6.03 -11.15
CA GLU A 29 -14.86 -6.57 -12.44
C GLU A 29 -14.50 -5.46 -13.45
N ARG A 30 -15.29 -4.37 -13.47
CA ARG A 30 -14.99 -3.18 -14.28
C ARG A 30 -13.68 -2.52 -13.82
N CYS A 31 -13.51 -2.33 -12.51
CA CYS A 31 -12.39 -1.57 -11.94
C CYS A 31 -11.07 -2.35 -11.95
N ARG A 32 -11.08 -3.69 -11.97
CA ARG A 32 -9.87 -4.51 -12.19
C ARG A 32 -9.16 -4.17 -13.49
N SER A 33 -9.91 -3.91 -14.56
CA SER A 33 -9.32 -3.52 -15.84
C SER A 33 -8.64 -2.15 -15.77
N MET A 34 -9.22 -1.20 -15.04
CA MET A 34 -8.60 0.12 -14.83
C MET A 34 -7.36 0.03 -13.94
N PHE A 35 -7.43 -0.75 -12.85
CA PHE A 35 -6.28 -1.02 -11.99
C PHE A 35 -5.14 -1.72 -12.76
N THR A 36 -5.47 -2.71 -13.59
CA THR A 36 -4.49 -3.40 -14.45
C THR A 36 -3.87 -2.44 -15.47
N SER A 37 -4.65 -1.52 -16.03
CA SER A 37 -4.14 -0.48 -16.94
C SER A 37 -3.11 0.43 -16.25
N ASP A 38 -3.38 0.87 -15.01
CA ASP A 38 -2.46 1.73 -14.25
C ASP A 38 -1.15 1.01 -13.93
N VAL A 39 -1.23 -0.25 -13.46
CA VAL A 39 -0.04 -1.07 -13.18
C VAL A 39 0.75 -1.33 -14.46
N ASN A 40 0.08 -1.70 -15.56
CA ASN A 40 0.75 -1.97 -16.83
C ASN A 40 1.39 -0.71 -17.42
N ALA A 41 0.80 0.47 -17.22
CA ALA A 41 1.41 1.74 -17.60
C ALA A 41 2.72 1.99 -16.83
N ALA A 42 2.76 1.70 -15.53
CA ALA A 42 3.98 1.80 -14.73
C ALA A 42 5.05 0.81 -15.22
N VAL A 43 4.66 -0.45 -15.45
CA VAL A 43 5.54 -1.50 -16.03
C VAL A 43 6.19 -1.02 -17.33
N LEU A 44 5.37 -0.56 -18.28
CA LEU A 44 5.87 -0.05 -19.57
C LEU A 44 6.82 1.13 -19.38
N GLY A 45 6.50 2.04 -18.46
CA GLY A 45 7.34 3.19 -18.14
C GLY A 45 8.70 2.77 -17.58
N PHE A 46 8.73 1.85 -16.61
CA PHE A 46 9.99 1.35 -16.06
C PHE A 46 10.86 0.68 -17.11
N PHE A 47 10.29 -0.14 -18.00
CA PHE A 47 11.05 -0.71 -19.12
C PHE A 47 11.56 0.36 -20.09
N ASP A 48 10.75 1.37 -20.42
CA ASP A 48 11.19 2.50 -21.24
C ASP A 48 12.29 3.34 -20.55
N GLY A 49 12.35 3.28 -19.22
CA GLY A 49 13.35 3.90 -18.35
C GLY A 49 14.61 3.04 -18.16
N GLY A 50 14.65 1.84 -18.75
CA GLY A 50 15.82 0.96 -18.71
C GLY A 50 15.80 -0.10 -17.61
N ALA A 51 14.65 -0.40 -17.00
CA ALA A 51 14.53 -1.55 -16.11
C ALA A 51 14.80 -2.86 -16.90
N ASP A 52 15.55 -3.77 -16.28
CA ASP A 52 15.80 -5.11 -16.85
C ASP A 52 14.70 -6.09 -16.42
N GLU A 53 14.18 -5.92 -15.21
CA GLU A 53 13.16 -6.75 -14.61
C GLU A 53 12.12 -5.90 -13.87
N VAL A 54 10.84 -6.27 -14.02
CA VAL A 54 9.74 -5.68 -13.26
C VAL A 54 8.92 -6.80 -12.62
N LEU A 55 8.91 -6.86 -11.30
CA LEU A 55 8.09 -7.76 -10.51
C LEU A 55 6.92 -7.00 -9.91
N ILE A 56 5.70 -7.44 -10.20
CA ILE A 56 4.46 -6.89 -9.65
C ILE A 56 4.05 -7.73 -8.46
N ASN A 57 3.86 -7.10 -7.31
CA ASN A 57 3.32 -7.70 -6.11
C ASN A 57 1.91 -7.17 -5.86
N GLU A 58 0.90 -8.02 -5.99
CA GLU A 58 -0.48 -7.63 -5.67
C GLU A 58 -0.65 -7.40 -4.17
N ALA A 59 -1.05 -6.20 -3.76
CA ALA A 59 -1.14 -5.79 -2.36
C ALA A 59 -2.59 -5.66 -1.85
N HIS A 60 -3.58 -5.54 -2.75
CA HIS A 60 -4.97 -5.29 -2.37
C HIS A 60 -5.74 -6.55 -1.92
N TRP A 61 -6.34 -6.53 -0.72
CA TRP A 61 -7.32 -7.50 -0.22
C TRP A 61 -6.93 -9.00 -0.39
N THR A 62 -7.54 -9.70 -1.36
CA THR A 62 -7.26 -11.11 -1.69
C THR A 62 -5.97 -11.29 -2.49
N MET A 63 -5.39 -10.18 -2.97
CA MET A 63 -4.20 -10.11 -3.80
C MET A 63 -4.39 -10.90 -5.10
N ARG A 64 -5.60 -10.83 -5.66
CA ARG A 64 -6.06 -11.54 -6.88
C ARG A 64 -6.95 -10.65 -7.76
N ASN A 65 -6.53 -9.42 -7.97
CA ASN A 65 -7.34 -8.37 -8.61
C ASN A 65 -6.81 -8.03 -10.01
N LEU A 66 -5.50 -7.97 -10.20
CA LEU A 66 -4.90 -7.76 -11.52
C LEU A 66 -5.22 -8.90 -12.50
N LEU A 67 -5.30 -8.53 -13.78
CA LEU A 67 -5.54 -9.44 -14.90
C LEU A 67 -4.20 -9.81 -15.55
N LEU A 68 -3.66 -10.97 -15.17
CA LEU A 68 -2.32 -11.43 -15.58
C LEU A 68 -2.14 -11.41 -17.10
N GLU A 69 -3.17 -11.85 -17.82
CA GLU A 69 -3.20 -11.95 -19.28
C GLU A 69 -3.21 -10.59 -20.01
N GLN A 70 -3.32 -9.47 -19.29
CA GLN A 70 -3.32 -8.11 -19.86
C GLN A 70 -2.04 -7.33 -19.55
N LEU A 71 -1.12 -7.90 -18.78
CA LEU A 71 0.16 -7.29 -18.45
C LEU A 71 1.17 -7.46 -19.59
N ASP A 72 2.16 -6.56 -19.67
CA ASP A 72 3.31 -6.69 -20.57
C ASP A 72 4.02 -8.03 -20.34
N GLU A 73 4.34 -8.73 -21.43
CA GLU A 73 4.92 -10.08 -21.40
C GLU A 73 6.27 -10.17 -20.68
N ARG A 74 6.97 -9.05 -20.53
CA ARG A 74 8.27 -8.98 -19.83
C ARG A 74 8.12 -8.89 -18.31
N ALA A 75 6.93 -8.54 -17.81
CA ALA A 75 6.68 -8.44 -16.39
C ALA A 75 6.37 -9.80 -15.77
N GLN A 76 6.67 -9.93 -14.48
CA GLN A 76 6.27 -11.07 -13.66
C GLN A 76 5.31 -10.61 -12.57
N MET A 77 4.36 -11.46 -12.17
CA MET A 77 3.38 -11.11 -11.15
C MET A 77 3.35 -12.14 -10.02
N LEU A 78 3.52 -11.66 -8.79
CA LEU A 78 3.26 -12.34 -7.54
C LEU A 78 1.82 -12.08 -7.10
N THR A 79 0.96 -13.10 -7.21
CA THR A 79 -0.47 -13.04 -6.89
C THR A 79 -0.86 -14.07 -5.82
N GLY A 80 -1.72 -13.67 -4.89
CA GLY A 80 -2.22 -14.47 -3.77
C GLY A 80 -1.73 -13.99 -2.39
N ARG A 81 -2.41 -14.49 -1.34
CA ARG A 81 -2.17 -14.12 0.07
C ARG A 81 -1.10 -15.00 0.73
N HIS A 82 -0.87 -14.75 2.02
CA HIS A 82 0.06 -15.47 2.91
C HIS A 82 1.54 -15.22 2.65
N LYS A 83 1.85 -14.15 1.91
CA LYS A 83 3.18 -13.55 1.79
C LYS A 83 3.67 -13.02 3.14
N SER A 84 4.96 -13.18 3.42
CA SER A 84 5.57 -12.80 4.70
C SER A 84 5.51 -11.29 4.94
N LEU A 85 5.84 -10.50 3.92
CA LEU A 85 5.86 -9.04 3.92
C LEU A 85 4.65 -8.42 3.22
N SER A 86 3.64 -9.21 2.85
CA SER A 86 2.35 -8.75 2.34
C SER A 86 2.47 -7.81 1.12
N MET A 87 2.38 -6.50 1.35
CA MET A 87 2.35 -5.45 0.31
C MET A 87 3.72 -5.20 -0.32
N VAL A 88 4.81 -5.54 0.34
CA VAL A 88 6.18 -5.35 -0.19
C VAL A 88 6.96 -6.66 -0.32
N GLU A 89 6.24 -7.77 -0.47
CA GLU A 89 6.86 -9.08 -0.70
C GLU A 89 7.73 -9.07 -1.96
N GLY A 90 8.93 -9.65 -1.84
CA GLY A 90 9.95 -9.68 -2.87
C GLY A 90 11.15 -8.81 -2.51
N VAL A 91 10.95 -7.75 -1.72
CA VAL A 91 12.05 -6.83 -1.33
C VAL A 91 13.16 -7.53 -0.53
N GLN A 92 12.80 -8.57 0.22
CA GLN A 92 13.72 -9.29 1.11
C GLN A 92 14.78 -10.12 0.39
N HIS A 93 14.66 -10.32 -0.93
CA HIS A 93 15.63 -11.10 -1.70
C HIS A 93 16.95 -10.37 -1.92
N GLY A 94 17.01 -9.07 -1.64
CA GLY A 94 18.25 -8.30 -1.71
C GLY A 94 18.67 -7.93 -3.14
N ASP A 95 17.79 -8.11 -4.12
CA ASP A 95 18.04 -7.91 -5.55
C ASP A 95 17.14 -6.84 -6.19
N VAL A 96 16.33 -6.14 -5.41
CA VAL A 96 15.47 -5.03 -5.85
C VAL A 96 16.25 -3.71 -5.72
N ASP A 97 16.20 -2.88 -6.77
CA ASP A 97 16.91 -1.59 -6.86
C ASP A 97 15.99 -0.39 -6.55
N GLY A 98 14.68 -0.55 -6.71
CA GLY A 98 13.68 0.47 -6.39
C GLY A 98 12.27 -0.12 -6.32
N ILE A 99 11.37 0.54 -5.60
CA ILE A 99 9.98 0.12 -5.46
C ILE A 99 9.00 1.22 -5.83
N ALA A 100 7.92 0.86 -6.53
CA ALA A 100 6.80 1.74 -6.85
C ALA A 100 5.56 1.34 -6.05
N PHE A 101 4.87 2.32 -5.49
CA PHE A 101 3.57 2.17 -4.83
C PHE A 101 2.48 2.64 -5.80
N VAL A 102 1.81 1.70 -6.46
CA VAL A 102 0.84 2.01 -7.53
C VAL A 102 -0.59 1.79 -7.00
N GLY A 103 -1.42 2.83 -7.09
CA GLY A 103 -2.81 2.81 -6.65
C GLY A 103 -2.98 2.86 -5.12
N TYR A 104 -2.03 3.47 -4.42
CA TYR A 104 -2.06 3.67 -2.97
C TYR A 104 -3.05 4.76 -2.55
N HIS A 105 -3.44 4.73 -1.27
CA HIS A 105 -4.39 5.65 -0.67
C HIS A 105 -3.90 6.20 0.69
N ALA A 106 -4.54 7.25 1.18
CA ALA A 106 -4.25 7.84 2.49
C ALA A 106 -4.66 6.94 3.67
N GLY A 107 -4.05 7.18 4.83
CA GLY A 107 -4.18 6.34 6.03
C GLY A 107 -5.50 6.45 6.80
N ALA A 108 -5.68 5.56 7.78
CA ALA A 108 -6.85 5.53 8.64
C ALA A 108 -7.09 6.86 9.37
N GLY A 109 -8.31 7.39 9.19
CA GLY A 109 -8.81 8.65 9.75
C GLY A 109 -8.16 9.91 9.17
N MET A 110 -7.44 9.80 8.04
CA MET A 110 -7.06 10.93 7.20
C MET A 110 -8.17 11.24 6.19
N GLU A 111 -8.09 12.40 5.54
CA GLU A 111 -8.83 12.62 4.29
C GLU A 111 -8.26 11.73 3.17
N GLY A 112 -9.00 11.55 2.08
CA GLY A 112 -8.60 10.72 0.94
C GLY A 112 -9.66 9.70 0.53
N VAL A 113 -9.67 9.36 -0.76
CA VAL A 113 -10.61 8.38 -1.32
C VAL A 113 -10.34 7.01 -0.72
N LEU A 114 -11.37 6.41 -0.13
CA LEU A 114 -11.31 5.12 0.58
C LEU A 114 -10.20 5.05 1.65
N ALA A 115 -9.82 6.20 2.23
CA ALA A 115 -8.75 6.26 3.23
C ALA A 115 -8.97 5.27 4.39
N HIS A 116 -7.95 4.45 4.64
CA HIS A 116 -7.89 3.46 5.71
C HIS A 116 -6.46 2.91 5.91
N THR A 117 -6.28 1.96 6.83
CA THR A 117 -5.03 1.21 6.98
C THR A 117 -5.38 -0.22 7.40
N PHE A 118 -5.32 -1.16 6.46
CA PHE A 118 -5.69 -2.57 6.50
C PHE A 118 -7.15 -2.86 6.83
N LEU A 119 -7.67 -2.35 7.94
CA LEU A 119 -9.04 -2.58 8.39
C LEU A 119 -9.87 -1.33 8.12
N ALA A 120 -10.65 -1.36 7.03
CA ALA A 120 -11.33 -0.19 6.45
C ALA A 120 -12.18 0.64 7.43
N ASN A 121 -12.81 -0.01 8.43
CA ASN A 121 -13.68 0.67 9.40
C ASN A 121 -13.20 0.48 10.84
N SER A 122 -12.56 -0.65 11.15
CA SER A 122 -12.20 -1.00 12.53
C SER A 122 -10.95 -0.28 13.04
N LEU A 123 -10.05 0.17 12.16
CA LEU A 123 -8.91 1.01 12.54
C LEU A 123 -9.22 2.48 12.25
N THR A 124 -9.17 3.32 13.28
CA THR A 124 -9.39 4.77 13.19
C THR A 124 -8.09 5.56 13.06
N GLY A 125 -6.97 4.95 13.44
CA GLY A 125 -5.63 5.52 13.27
C GLY A 125 -4.52 4.51 13.55
N VAL A 126 -3.41 4.68 12.86
CA VAL A 126 -2.16 3.96 13.09
C VAL A 126 -1.03 4.98 13.21
N TRP A 127 -0.07 4.73 14.10
CA TRP A 127 1.11 5.56 14.27
C TRP A 127 2.37 4.70 14.32
N VAL A 128 3.46 5.21 13.76
CA VAL A 128 4.82 4.67 13.94
C VAL A 128 5.66 5.78 14.55
N ASN A 129 6.24 5.53 15.74
CA ASN A 129 7.03 6.52 16.48
C ASN A 129 6.30 7.87 16.60
N ASP A 130 5.04 7.81 17.00
CA ASP A 130 4.10 8.95 17.17
C ASP A 130 3.73 9.71 15.87
N VAL A 131 4.27 9.32 14.71
CA VAL A 131 3.87 9.85 13.40
C VAL A 131 2.69 9.04 12.87
N ARG A 132 1.61 9.72 12.46
CA ARG A 132 0.45 9.05 11.86
C ARG A 132 0.88 8.34 10.57
N ALA A 133 0.46 7.09 10.42
CA ALA A 133 0.94 6.21 9.38
C ALA A 133 -0.18 5.74 8.45
N SER A 134 0.05 5.89 7.15
CA SER A 134 -0.63 5.15 6.09
C SER A 134 0.06 3.80 5.85
N GLU A 135 -0.54 2.98 4.99
CA GLU A 135 0.13 1.79 4.46
C GLU A 135 1.39 2.17 3.67
N GLY A 136 1.38 3.33 2.99
CA GLY A 136 2.56 3.91 2.35
C GLY A 136 3.72 4.07 3.32
N LEU A 137 3.51 4.78 4.44
CA LEU A 137 4.55 5.01 5.45
C LEU A 137 5.04 3.71 6.09
N LEU A 138 4.13 2.80 6.47
CA LEU A 138 4.49 1.52 7.07
C LEU A 138 5.39 0.70 6.13
N ASN A 139 5.00 0.60 4.86
CA ASN A 139 5.75 -0.15 3.85
C ASN A 139 7.06 0.55 3.49
N ALA A 140 7.11 1.88 3.46
CA ALA A 140 8.33 2.65 3.23
C ALA A 140 9.41 2.35 4.28
N HIS A 141 9.02 2.25 5.56
CA HIS A 141 9.94 1.83 6.61
C HIS A 141 10.47 0.40 6.41
N VAL A 142 9.61 -0.54 5.97
CA VAL A 142 10.06 -1.92 5.69
C VAL A 142 11.10 -1.92 4.57
N VAL A 143 10.84 -1.27 3.44
CA VAL A 143 11.75 -1.33 2.27
C VAL A 143 13.06 -0.57 2.50
N ALA A 144 13.05 0.45 3.37
CA ALA A 144 14.26 1.15 3.79
C ALA A 144 15.24 0.24 4.55
N GLU A 145 14.76 -0.71 5.34
CA GLU A 145 15.60 -1.74 6.00
C GLU A 145 16.26 -2.71 5.00
N TYR A 146 15.84 -2.69 3.74
CA TYR A 146 16.47 -3.42 2.65
C TYR A 146 17.25 -2.50 1.71
N GLY A 147 17.39 -1.21 2.03
CA GLY A 147 18.09 -0.23 1.20
C GLY A 147 17.37 0.08 -0.11
N VAL A 148 16.07 -0.19 -0.22
CA VAL A 148 15.30 -0.02 -1.46
C VAL A 148 14.51 1.30 -1.39
N PRO A 149 14.81 2.29 -2.23
CA PRO A 149 14.06 3.55 -2.27
C PRO A 149 12.68 3.36 -2.88
N VAL A 150 11.68 4.08 -2.36
CA VAL A 150 10.40 4.29 -3.03
C VAL A 150 10.61 5.34 -4.12
N ILE A 151 10.35 5.00 -5.39
CA ILE A 151 10.70 5.84 -6.55
C ILE A 151 9.47 6.45 -7.24
N LEU A 152 8.29 5.85 -7.06
CA LEU A 152 7.03 6.30 -7.65
C LEU A 152 5.90 6.00 -6.68
N VAL A 153 5.00 6.97 -6.49
CA VAL A 153 3.72 6.77 -5.80
C VAL A 153 2.58 7.25 -6.70
N THR A 154 1.54 6.44 -6.87
CA THR A 154 0.32 6.82 -7.59
C THR A 154 -0.91 6.59 -6.73
N GLY A 155 -1.91 7.44 -6.85
CA GLY A 155 -3.12 7.42 -6.02
C GLY A 155 -4.03 8.60 -6.31
N ASP A 156 -4.84 9.02 -5.34
CA ASP A 156 -5.43 10.36 -5.36
C ASP A 156 -4.38 11.44 -4.99
N ASP A 157 -4.77 12.70 -5.09
CA ASP A 157 -3.96 13.85 -4.68
C ASP A 157 -3.56 13.80 -3.19
N VAL A 158 -4.45 13.32 -2.32
CA VAL A 158 -4.15 13.18 -0.88
C VAL A 158 -3.11 12.09 -0.60
N ALA A 159 -3.16 10.95 -1.29
CA ALA A 159 -2.12 9.92 -1.19
C ALA A 159 -0.76 10.44 -1.71
N CYS A 160 -0.77 11.28 -2.74
CA CYS A 160 0.45 11.92 -3.24
C CYS A 160 1.03 12.93 -2.23
N GLU A 161 0.19 13.67 -1.52
CA GLU A 161 0.60 14.58 -0.45
C GLU A 161 1.18 13.80 0.74
N ASP A 162 0.52 12.72 1.18
CA ASP A 162 1.02 11.82 2.23
C ASP A 162 2.41 11.24 1.87
N ALA A 163 2.61 10.90 0.60
CA ALA A 163 3.88 10.41 0.08
C ALA A 163 5.04 11.40 0.21
N LEU A 164 4.80 12.71 0.35
CA LEU A 164 5.86 13.68 0.64
C LEU A 164 6.52 13.42 2.00
N GLY A 165 5.79 12.82 2.95
CA GLY A 165 6.30 12.50 4.28
C GLY A 165 7.25 11.31 4.32
N TYR A 166 7.04 10.30 3.46
CA TYR A 166 7.81 9.05 3.49
C TYR A 166 8.66 8.77 2.25
N ALA A 167 8.38 9.44 1.13
CA ALA A 167 9.10 9.29 -0.13
C ALA A 167 9.23 10.65 -0.85
N PRO A 168 9.90 11.66 -0.25
CA PRO A 168 9.96 13.02 -0.80
C PRO A 168 10.59 13.07 -2.20
N GLU A 169 11.53 12.17 -2.51
CA GLU A 169 12.22 12.12 -3.81
C GLU A 169 11.45 11.33 -4.89
N ALA A 170 10.49 10.48 -4.50
CA ALA A 170 9.69 9.72 -5.46
C ALA A 170 8.92 10.65 -6.40
N LEU A 171 8.67 10.21 -7.63
CA LEU A 171 7.68 10.86 -8.48
C LEU A 171 6.29 10.57 -7.93
N LYS A 172 5.36 11.51 -8.09
CA LYS A 172 3.95 11.37 -7.66
C LYS A 172 3.01 11.56 -8.83
N VAL A 173 2.00 10.69 -8.95
CA VAL A 173 0.96 10.81 -9.98
C VAL A 173 -0.42 10.68 -9.35
N ALA A 174 -1.11 11.82 -9.22
CA ALA A 174 -2.51 11.88 -8.83
C ALA A 174 -3.42 11.54 -10.02
N VAL A 175 -4.06 10.37 -10.00
CA VAL A 175 -4.96 9.91 -11.08
C VAL A 175 -6.38 10.48 -10.93
N LYS A 176 -6.70 10.99 -9.74
CA LYS A 176 -7.98 11.60 -9.38
C LYS A 176 -7.78 12.63 -8.28
N ASP A 177 -8.66 13.62 -8.22
CA ASP A 177 -8.64 14.64 -7.16
C ASP A 177 -9.74 14.31 -6.14
N HIS A 178 -9.37 14.24 -4.87
CA HIS A 178 -10.26 13.91 -3.76
C HIS A 178 -11.38 14.95 -3.62
N VAL A 179 -12.61 14.46 -3.45
CA VAL A 179 -13.77 15.29 -3.07
C VAL A 179 -14.28 14.88 -1.70
N SER A 180 -14.35 13.57 -1.43
CA SER A 180 -14.61 13.00 -0.12
C SER A 180 -14.07 11.57 -0.08
N ARG A 181 -14.23 10.89 1.05
CA ARG A 181 -13.89 9.46 1.19
C ARG A 181 -14.50 8.58 0.08
N TYR A 182 -15.62 8.98 -0.52
CA TYR A 182 -16.34 8.18 -1.53
C TYR A 182 -16.57 8.91 -2.86
N ALA A 183 -15.85 10.00 -3.13
CA ALA A 183 -16.02 10.77 -4.36
C ALA A 183 -14.71 11.41 -4.81
N ALA A 184 -14.51 11.47 -6.12
CA ALA A 184 -13.33 12.09 -6.72
C ALA A 184 -13.61 12.64 -8.11
N VAL A 185 -12.86 13.66 -8.52
CA VAL A 185 -12.77 14.08 -9.93
C VAL A 185 -11.73 13.21 -10.62
N CYS A 186 -12.19 12.28 -11.45
CA CYS A 186 -11.32 11.29 -12.08
C CYS A 186 -10.82 11.74 -13.46
N ARG A 187 -9.54 11.48 -13.74
CA ARG A 187 -8.97 11.56 -15.09
C ARG A 187 -9.36 10.29 -15.88
N THR A 188 -9.33 10.37 -17.21
CA THR A 188 -9.65 9.21 -18.06
C THR A 188 -8.50 8.19 -18.04
N PRO A 189 -8.75 6.87 -18.20
CA PRO A 189 -7.70 5.84 -18.20
C PRO A 189 -6.56 6.09 -19.18
N ALA A 190 -6.86 6.62 -20.37
CA ALA A 190 -5.83 6.96 -21.35
C ALA A 190 -4.90 8.08 -20.86
N ARG A 191 -5.44 9.06 -20.13
CA ARG A 191 -4.64 10.15 -19.54
C ARG A 191 -3.80 9.64 -18.38
N THR A 192 -4.39 8.89 -17.46
CA THR A 192 -3.68 8.37 -16.29
C THR A 192 -2.59 7.38 -16.69
N ALA A 193 -2.86 6.50 -17.65
CA ALA A 193 -1.83 5.60 -18.20
C ALA A 193 -0.66 6.37 -18.83
N ALA A 194 -0.91 7.46 -19.55
CA ALA A 194 0.16 8.29 -20.12
C ALA A 194 0.98 8.98 -19.02
N ASP A 195 0.31 9.57 -18.02
CA ASP A 195 0.94 10.27 -16.90
C ASP A 195 1.78 9.29 -16.05
N ILE A 196 1.24 8.11 -15.72
CA ILE A 196 1.94 7.05 -14.97
C ILE A 196 3.15 6.54 -15.75
N ARG A 197 3.00 6.24 -17.04
CA ARG A 197 4.11 5.74 -17.88
C ARG A 197 5.26 6.74 -17.95
N ALA A 198 4.95 8.02 -18.13
CA ALA A 198 5.95 9.09 -18.16
C ALA A 198 6.70 9.19 -16.83
N ALA A 199 5.96 9.21 -15.71
CA ALA A 199 6.56 9.28 -14.38
C ALA A 199 7.39 8.03 -14.04
N ALA A 200 6.91 6.83 -14.36
CA ALA A 200 7.65 5.58 -14.13
C ALA A 200 8.96 5.53 -14.95
N LYS A 201 8.94 6.03 -16.18
CA LYS A 201 10.15 6.15 -17.00
C LYS A 201 11.20 7.05 -16.37
N GLU A 202 10.78 8.20 -15.84
CA GLU A 202 11.69 9.14 -15.17
C GLU A 202 12.17 8.57 -13.82
N ALA A 203 11.26 7.99 -13.04
CA ALA A 203 11.51 7.38 -11.74
C ALA A 203 12.51 6.22 -11.79
N ALA A 204 12.66 5.54 -12.93
CA ALA A 204 13.66 4.50 -13.12
C ALA A 204 15.08 4.99 -12.79
N SER A 205 15.39 6.28 -13.02
CA SER A 205 16.70 6.86 -12.66
C SER A 205 16.96 6.96 -11.15
N LEU A 206 15.91 6.89 -10.32
CA LEU A 206 15.99 6.92 -8.86
C LEU A 206 16.14 5.52 -8.24
N ALA A 207 16.02 4.45 -9.03
CA ALA A 207 16.13 3.08 -8.57
C ALA A 207 17.60 2.70 -8.38
N VAL A 208 18.19 3.27 -7.34
CA VAL A 208 19.55 3.00 -6.89
C VAL A 208 19.48 2.51 -5.46
N ARG A 209 19.86 1.25 -5.26
CA ARG A 209 19.91 0.66 -3.92
C ARG A 209 20.88 1.43 -3.02
N HIS A 210 20.45 1.71 -1.81
CA HIS A 210 21.21 2.37 -0.77
C HIS A 210 21.70 1.37 0.29
N GLU A 211 22.53 1.84 1.21
CA GLU A 211 22.81 1.09 2.43
C GLU A 211 21.50 0.89 3.22
N PRO A 212 21.20 -0.34 3.68
CA PRO A 212 20.08 -0.61 4.57
C PRO A 212 20.00 0.35 5.76
N VAL A 213 18.81 0.91 5.99
CA VAL A 213 18.58 1.83 7.10
C VAL A 213 18.27 1.03 8.37
N ASP A 214 19.09 1.22 9.40
CA ASP A 214 18.77 0.77 10.77
C ASP A 214 17.90 1.85 11.44
N GLY A 215 16.60 1.79 11.21
CA GLY A 215 15.63 2.82 11.64
C GLY A 215 14.97 2.55 13.00
N GLY A 216 15.30 1.44 13.65
CA GLY A 216 14.66 1.00 14.89
C GLY A 216 15.14 1.73 16.15
N PRO A 217 14.46 1.52 17.29
CA PRO A 217 13.25 0.71 17.43
C PRO A 217 12.00 1.42 16.86
N PHE A 218 11.00 0.63 16.48
CA PHE A 218 9.71 1.09 15.97
C PHE A 218 8.61 0.80 16.98
N THR A 219 8.00 1.84 17.54
CA THR A 219 6.77 1.72 18.33
C THR A 219 5.58 1.94 17.42
N VAL A 220 4.78 0.90 17.19
CA VAL A 220 3.57 0.97 16.38
C VAL A 220 2.36 0.99 17.30
N ALA A 221 1.51 2.01 17.17
CA ALA A 221 0.27 2.14 17.91
C ALA A 221 -0.93 2.04 16.97
N LEU A 222 -1.98 1.35 17.40
CA LEU A 222 -3.21 1.13 16.64
C LEU A 222 -4.39 1.56 17.50
N GLU A 223 -5.23 2.45 16.95
CA GLU A 223 -6.52 2.82 17.56
C GLU A 223 -7.66 2.21 16.77
N PHE A 224 -8.58 1.59 17.51
CA PHE A 224 -9.75 0.91 17.00
C PHE A 224 -11.03 1.73 17.19
N ASP A 225 -12.05 1.42 16.40
CA ASP A 225 -13.39 1.99 16.54
C ASP A 225 -14.11 1.48 17.80
N ALA A 226 -13.84 0.24 18.22
CA ALA A 226 -14.45 -0.39 19.39
C ALA A 226 -13.43 -0.93 20.42
N GLU A 227 -13.82 -0.89 21.70
CA GLU A 227 -13.00 -1.28 22.86
C GLU A 227 -12.54 -2.74 22.81
N HIS A 228 -13.45 -3.65 22.45
CA HIS A 228 -13.19 -5.09 22.46
C HIS A 228 -12.09 -5.51 21.47
N LEU A 229 -11.89 -4.77 20.38
CA LEU A 229 -10.83 -5.04 19.40
C LEU A 229 -9.44 -4.76 19.99
N ALA A 230 -9.32 -3.72 20.80
CA ALA A 230 -8.09 -3.45 21.55
C ALA A 230 -7.79 -4.58 22.53
N MET A 231 -8.81 -5.06 23.26
CA MET A 231 -8.67 -6.20 24.17
C MET A 231 -8.29 -7.49 23.45
N ALA A 232 -8.99 -7.83 22.37
CA ALA A 232 -8.73 -9.04 21.59
C ALA A 232 -7.29 -9.05 21.04
N SER A 233 -6.75 -7.89 20.65
CA SER A 233 -5.40 -7.77 20.08
C SER A 233 -4.28 -8.08 21.08
N THR A 234 -4.53 -7.99 22.40
CA THR A 234 -3.52 -8.27 23.44
C THR A 234 -3.12 -9.74 23.56
N VAL A 235 -3.82 -10.65 22.85
CA VAL A 235 -3.40 -12.06 22.75
C VAL A 235 -2.11 -12.23 21.95
N VAL A 236 -1.73 -11.23 21.14
CA VAL A 236 -0.45 -11.20 20.44
C VAL A 236 0.65 -10.81 21.43
N PRO A 237 1.66 -11.66 21.68
CA PRO A 237 2.71 -11.35 22.65
C PRO A 237 3.44 -10.04 22.32
N GLY A 238 3.65 -9.21 23.34
CA GLY A 238 4.30 -7.90 23.21
C GLY A 238 3.37 -6.75 22.80
N VAL A 239 2.07 -7.03 22.60
CA VAL A 239 1.05 -6.00 22.32
C VAL A 239 0.34 -5.64 23.62
N ASP A 240 0.56 -4.40 24.06
CA ASP A 240 -0.01 -3.87 25.29
C ASP A 240 -1.13 -2.87 25.00
N ARG A 241 -2.14 -2.86 25.87
CA ARG A 241 -3.19 -1.84 25.83
C ARG A 241 -2.65 -0.53 26.43
N ILE A 242 -2.74 0.55 25.67
CA ILE A 242 -2.27 1.89 26.06
C ILE A 242 -3.41 2.93 26.14
N GLY A 243 -4.64 2.50 25.88
CA GLY A 243 -5.84 3.32 26.00
C GLY A 243 -7.10 2.48 25.88
N GLU A 244 -8.27 3.12 25.98
CA GLU A 244 -9.55 2.40 25.93
C GLU A 244 -9.72 1.61 24.63
N ARG A 245 -9.41 2.23 23.49
CA ARG A 245 -9.49 1.59 22.16
C ARG A 245 -8.13 1.52 21.47
N LYS A 246 -7.03 1.56 22.23
CA LYS A 246 -5.68 1.73 21.67
C LYS A 246 -4.70 0.70 22.23
N VAL A 247 -3.94 0.07 21.34
CA VAL A 247 -2.84 -0.84 21.67
C VAL A 247 -1.54 -0.33 21.06
N ALA A 248 -0.41 -0.78 21.60
CA ALA A 248 0.90 -0.55 21.01
C ALA A 248 1.83 -1.73 21.24
N TYR A 249 2.85 -1.83 20.39
CA TYR A 249 3.98 -2.72 20.56
C TYR A 249 5.24 -2.04 20.01
N THR A 250 6.40 -2.48 20.46
CA THR A 250 7.70 -2.00 19.98
C THR A 250 8.49 -3.16 19.40
N SER A 251 9.09 -2.98 18.22
CA SER A 251 9.94 -3.97 17.56
C SER A 251 11.30 -3.36 17.20
N ALA A 252 12.34 -4.19 17.19
CA ALA A 252 13.69 -3.72 16.85
C ALA A 252 13.81 -3.37 15.35
N THR A 253 13.09 -4.09 14.50
CA THR A 253 13.04 -3.88 13.06
C THR A 253 11.61 -3.68 12.58
N MET A 254 11.43 -2.98 11.47
CA MET A 254 10.15 -2.85 10.79
C MET A 254 9.74 -4.18 10.14
N TYR A 255 10.68 -5.06 9.77
CA TYR A 255 10.38 -6.45 9.40
C TYR A 255 9.57 -7.18 10.49
N GLU A 256 10.00 -7.13 11.74
CA GLU A 256 9.24 -7.68 12.87
C GLU A 256 7.97 -6.86 13.14
N GLY A 257 8.08 -5.54 13.03
CA GLY A 257 6.98 -4.61 13.25
C GLY A 257 5.79 -4.90 12.33
N ILE A 258 5.99 -4.96 11.01
CA ILE A 258 4.90 -5.19 10.04
C ILE A 258 4.29 -6.59 10.16
N ARG A 259 5.07 -7.59 10.59
CA ARG A 259 4.56 -8.94 10.86
C ARG A 259 3.70 -8.98 12.12
N THR A 260 4.10 -8.24 13.16
CA THR A 260 3.28 -8.04 14.37
C THR A 260 2.01 -7.26 14.02
N PHE A 261 2.10 -6.19 13.22
CA PHE A 261 0.95 -5.45 12.70
C PHE A 261 -0.06 -6.39 12.03
N LYS A 262 0.40 -7.23 11.10
CA LYS A 262 -0.43 -8.21 10.40
C LYS A 262 -1.09 -9.20 11.36
N ALA A 263 -0.39 -9.66 12.39
CA ALA A 263 -0.96 -10.55 13.40
C ALA A 263 -2.08 -9.85 14.18
N VAL A 264 -1.84 -8.62 14.65
CA VAL A 264 -2.82 -7.80 15.35
C VAL A 264 -4.06 -7.57 14.49
N THR A 265 -3.90 -7.13 13.23
CA THR A 265 -5.05 -6.87 12.35
C THR A 265 -5.81 -8.14 12.01
N THR A 266 -5.14 -9.30 11.94
CA THR A 266 -5.79 -10.60 11.74
C THR A 266 -6.64 -10.99 12.95
N ILE A 267 -6.14 -10.79 14.17
CA ILE A 267 -6.93 -11.07 15.38
C ILE A 267 -8.12 -10.11 15.48
N ALA A 268 -7.88 -8.81 15.29
CA ALA A 268 -8.94 -7.80 15.33
C ALA A 268 -10.04 -8.08 14.29
N SER A 269 -9.68 -8.45 13.06
CA SER A 269 -10.68 -8.75 12.01
C SER A 269 -11.53 -9.99 12.28
N ASN A 270 -11.10 -10.86 13.20
CA ASN A 270 -11.84 -12.07 13.60
C ASN A 270 -12.49 -11.91 14.99
N ALA A 271 -12.40 -10.72 15.59
CA ALA A 271 -12.99 -10.40 16.88
C ALA A 271 -14.31 -9.62 16.76
N VAL A 272 -14.89 -9.57 15.56
CA VAL A 272 -16.16 -8.90 15.24
C VAL A 272 -17.28 -9.92 15.04
N GLU A 273 -18.48 -9.57 15.50
CA GLU A 273 -19.70 -10.34 15.25
C GLU A 273 -20.51 -9.69 14.12
N GLU A 274 -21.11 -10.48 13.23
CA GLU A 274 -21.70 -10.04 11.94
C GLU A 274 -22.71 -8.87 12.05
N GLN A 275 -23.35 -8.70 13.20
CA GLN A 275 -24.41 -7.69 13.40
C GLN A 275 -24.03 -6.52 14.32
N TYR A 276 -22.98 -6.68 15.14
CA TYR A 276 -22.65 -5.72 16.22
C TYR A 276 -21.15 -5.38 16.29
N GLY A 277 -20.33 -5.94 15.40
CA GLY A 277 -18.91 -5.64 15.25
C GLY A 277 -18.56 -4.95 13.94
#